data_AF-Q47FG4-F1
#
_entry.id   AF-Q47FG4-F1
#
_cell.length_a   1.000
_cell.length_b   1.000
_cell.length_c   1.000
_cell.angle_alpha   90.00
_cell.angle_beta   90.00
_cell.angle_gamma   90.00
#
_symmetry.space_group_name_H-M   'P 1'
#
loop_
_entity.id
_entity.type
_entity.pdbx_description
1 polymer ?
#
loop_
_entity_poly.entity_id
_entity_poly.type
_entity_poly.pdbx_seq_one_letter_code
_entity_poly.pdbx_strand_id
1 'polypeptide(L)'
;MTHSPTWSDDLSVGNYLIDGQHKRLVSLCARAADCASATSPEALREFHNILNDLAKLTDEDFKDEEVLLIKNGCPNVEAHIAEHNVYREMVVNLLFDGTAGLLDRAKLYHVANDYLTKHIIEMDLADKAYLKK
;
A
#
# COMPACT_ATOMS: atom_id res chain seq x y z
N MET A 1 -1.94 -1.92 20.99
CA MET A 1 -2.46 -3.06 20.22
C MET A 1 -2.42 -2.65 18.77
N THR A 2 -1.65 -3.33 17.93
CA THR A 2 -1.66 -3.11 16.48
C THR A 2 -2.96 -3.71 15.95
N HIS A 3 -3.93 -2.88 15.58
CA HIS A 3 -5.12 -3.37 14.90
C HIS A 3 -4.70 -3.86 13.51
N SER A 4 -5.04 -5.11 13.21
CA SER A 4 -4.88 -5.66 11.87
C SER A 4 -5.98 -5.07 10.98
N PRO A 5 -5.65 -4.42 9.87
CA PRO A 5 -6.64 -3.80 9.00
C PRO A 5 -7.48 -4.88 8.31
N THR A 6 -8.76 -4.60 8.13
CA THR A 6 -9.72 -5.47 7.44
C THR A 6 -10.44 -4.68 6.38
N TRP A 7 -10.63 -5.28 5.20
CA TRP A 7 -11.41 -4.64 4.15
C TRP A 7 -12.83 -4.31 4.64
N SER A 8 -13.29 -3.09 4.35
CA SER A 8 -14.68 -2.67 4.46
C SER A 8 -15.10 -2.10 3.12
N ASP A 9 -16.39 -2.21 2.77
CA ASP A 9 -16.94 -1.58 1.58
C ASP A 9 -16.86 -0.03 1.63
N ASP A 10 -16.60 0.54 2.81
CA ASP A 10 -16.29 1.97 2.98
C ASP A 10 -14.99 2.39 2.27
N LEU A 11 -14.08 1.45 1.99
CA LEU A 11 -12.84 1.67 1.24
C LEU A 11 -13.04 1.54 -0.28
N SER A 12 -14.25 1.20 -0.76
CA SER A 12 -14.50 1.05 -2.19
C SER A 12 -14.50 2.38 -2.93
N VAL A 13 -13.73 2.46 -4.00
CA VAL A 13 -13.77 3.56 -4.97
C VAL A 13 -14.80 3.31 -6.07
N GLY A 14 -15.41 2.13 -6.09
CA GLY A 14 -16.45 1.74 -7.04
C GLY A 14 -15.90 1.31 -8.40
N ASN A 15 -14.62 0.93 -8.46
CA ASN A 15 -13.99 0.30 -9.61
C ASN A 15 -13.54 -1.11 -9.22
N TYR A 16 -14.07 -2.12 -9.90
CA TYR A 16 -13.78 -3.53 -9.60
C TYR A 16 -12.29 -3.89 -9.61
N LEU A 17 -11.50 -3.26 -10.49
CA LEU A 17 -10.05 -3.51 -10.58
C LEU A 17 -9.34 -2.95 -9.33
N ILE A 18 -9.55 -1.66 -9.07
CA ILE A 18 -8.92 -0.94 -7.96
C ILE A 18 -9.37 -1.51 -6.61
N ASP A 19 -10.67 -1.74 -6.42
CA ASP A 19 -11.19 -2.38 -5.19
C ASP A 19 -10.58 -3.79 -4.99
N GLY A 20 -10.26 -4.50 -6.08
CA GLY A 20 -9.59 -5.79 -6.02
C GLY A 20 -8.13 -5.68 -5.59
N GLN A 21 -7.42 -4.64 -6.04
CA GLN A 21 -6.07 -4.32 -5.62
C GLN A 21 -6.04 -3.85 -4.15
N HIS A 22 -6.89 -2.91 -3.75
CA HIS A 22 -7.02 -2.44 -2.37
C HIS A 22 -7.31 -3.59 -1.38
N LYS A 23 -8.20 -4.54 -1.73
CA LYS A 23 -8.45 -5.74 -0.91
C LYS A 23 -7.19 -6.57 -0.68
N ARG A 24 -6.38 -6.75 -1.72
CA ARG A 24 -5.11 -7.48 -1.64
C ARG A 24 -4.09 -6.70 -0.83
N LEU A 25 -4.03 -5.37 -0.98
CA LEU A 25 -3.18 -4.49 -0.19
C LEU A 25 -3.54 -4.56 1.30
N VAL A 26 -4.82 -4.42 1.67
CA VAL A 26 -5.28 -4.56 3.06
C VAL A 26 -4.89 -5.91 3.67
N SER A 27 -4.96 -7.00 2.89
CA SER A 27 -4.49 -8.32 3.32
C SER A 27 -2.97 -8.36 3.57
N LEU A 28 -2.17 -7.67 2.75
CA LEU A 28 -0.72 -7.49 3.00
C LEU A 28 -0.46 -6.67 4.26
N CYS A 29 -1.23 -5.61 4.50
CA CYS A 29 -1.13 -4.80 5.70
C CYS A 29 -1.42 -5.63 6.97
N ALA A 30 -2.41 -6.53 6.91
CA ALA A 30 -2.70 -7.47 7.98
C ALA A 30 -1.53 -8.43 8.24
N ARG A 31 -0.94 -9.01 7.20
CA ARG A 31 0.27 -9.84 7.31
C ARG A 31 1.46 -9.05 7.90
N ALA A 32 1.62 -7.79 7.51
CA ALA A 32 2.66 -6.91 8.04
C ALA A 32 2.49 -6.63 9.53
N ALA A 33 1.24 -6.43 10.00
CA ALA A 33 0.92 -6.29 11.42
C ALA A 33 1.33 -7.51 12.24
N ASP A 34 1.03 -8.71 11.74
CA ASP A 34 1.41 -9.97 12.39
C ASP A 34 2.94 -10.14 12.39
N CYS A 35 3.59 -9.87 11.25
CA CYS A 35 5.04 -9.95 11.09
C CYS A 35 5.80 -8.97 12.01
N ALA A 36 5.25 -7.77 12.25
CA ALA A 36 5.85 -6.78 13.13
C ALA A 36 5.91 -7.23 14.60
N SER A 37 5.00 -8.13 15.00
CA SER A 37 4.92 -8.66 16.37
C SER A 37 5.81 -9.90 16.61
N ALA A 38 6.37 -10.50 15.55
CA ALA A 38 7.08 -11.78 15.61
C ALA A 38 8.61 -11.64 15.40
N THR A 39 9.40 -12.47 16.10
CA THR A 39 10.88 -12.45 16.05
C THR A 39 11.53 -13.76 15.61
N SER A 40 10.77 -14.72 15.08
CA SER A 40 11.30 -16.01 14.61
C SER A 40 12.05 -15.89 13.27
N PRO A 41 12.92 -16.85 12.91
CA PRO A 41 13.53 -16.93 11.59
C PRO A 41 12.50 -16.96 10.44
N GLU A 42 11.34 -17.57 10.68
CA GLU A 42 10.18 -17.58 9.79
C GLU A 42 9.66 -16.16 9.56
N ALA A 43 9.59 -15.35 10.63
CA ALA A 43 9.17 -13.95 10.55
C ALA A 43 10.18 -13.06 9.81
N LEU A 44 11.45 -13.48 9.66
CA LEU A 44 12.42 -12.78 8.79
C LEU A 44 12.13 -13.04 7.31
N ARG A 45 11.87 -14.30 6.95
CA ARG A 45 11.49 -14.65 5.57
C ARG A 45 10.17 -13.99 5.18
N GLU A 46 9.21 -13.99 6.10
CA GLU A 46 7.91 -13.35 5.88
C GLU A 46 8.03 -11.84 5.72
N PHE A 47 8.91 -11.17 6.47
CA PHE A 47 9.19 -9.75 6.29
C PHE A 47 9.61 -9.42 4.85
N HIS A 48 10.57 -10.17 4.29
CA HIS A 48 11.01 -9.97 2.91
C HIS A 48 9.93 -10.31 1.89
N ASN A 49 9.13 -11.37 2.12
CA ASN A 49 8.02 -11.70 1.23
C ASN A 49 6.99 -10.57 1.18
N ILE A 50 6.61 -10.04 2.35
CA ILE A 50 5.67 -8.92 2.45
C ILE A 50 6.20 -7.69 1.72
N LEU A 51 7.48 -7.32 1.89
CA LEU A 51 8.06 -6.18 1.18
C LEU A 51 8.03 -6.33 -0.34
N ASN A 52 8.36 -7.52 -0.85
CA ASN A 52 8.31 -7.78 -2.28
C ASN A 52 6.88 -7.74 -2.83
N ASP A 53 5.94 -8.35 -2.09
CA ASP A 53 4.52 -8.33 -2.46
C ASP A 53 3.97 -6.90 -2.45
N LEU A 54 4.34 -6.10 -1.44
CA LEU A 54 3.94 -4.70 -1.30
C LEU A 54 4.48 -3.87 -2.46
N ALA A 55 5.78 -3.93 -2.74
CA ALA A 55 6.41 -3.19 -3.83
C ALA A 55 5.77 -3.48 -5.19
N LYS A 56 5.47 -4.76 -5.45
CA LYS A 56 4.83 -5.16 -6.70
C LYS A 56 3.38 -4.68 -6.78
N LEU A 57 2.60 -4.93 -5.73
CA LEU A 57 1.16 -4.68 -5.77
C LEU A 57 0.85 -3.19 -5.72
N THR A 58 1.57 -2.38 -4.95
CA THR A 58 1.35 -0.93 -4.95
C THR A 58 1.81 -0.29 -6.25
N ASP A 59 2.88 -0.77 -6.88
CA ASP A 59 3.27 -0.27 -8.20
C ASP A 59 2.24 -0.61 -9.29
N GLU A 60 1.64 -1.80 -9.25
CA GLU A 60 0.52 -2.19 -10.13
C GLU A 60 -0.72 -1.31 -9.88
N ASP A 61 -1.14 -1.17 -8.62
CA ASP A 61 -2.30 -0.37 -8.19
C ASP A 61 -2.16 1.10 -8.59
N PHE A 62 -1.06 1.73 -8.17
CA PHE A 62 -0.78 3.13 -8.48
C PHE A 62 -0.75 3.41 -9.97
N LYS A 63 -0.19 2.52 -10.80
CA LYS A 63 -0.20 2.69 -12.26
C LYS A 63 -1.61 2.67 -12.83
N ASP A 64 -2.46 1.77 -12.36
CA ASP A 64 -3.84 1.67 -12.81
C ASP A 64 -4.67 2.90 -12.38
N GLU A 65 -4.47 3.38 -11.15
CA GLU A 65 -5.08 4.61 -10.65
C GLU A 65 -4.61 5.84 -11.43
N GLU A 66 -3.30 6.02 -11.60
CA GLU A 66 -2.72 7.14 -12.35
C GLU A 66 -3.28 7.20 -13.79
N VAL A 67 -3.39 6.06 -14.47
CA VAL A 67 -4.01 5.98 -15.80
C VAL A 67 -5.46 6.45 -15.78
N LEU A 68 -6.25 6.03 -14.79
CA LEU A 68 -7.66 6.41 -14.67
C LEU A 68 -7.82 7.90 -14.32
N LEU A 69 -7.04 8.39 -13.35
CA LEU A 69 -7.06 9.78 -12.90
C LEU A 69 -6.69 10.74 -14.04
N ILE A 70 -5.63 10.43 -14.80
CA ILE A 70 -5.23 11.21 -15.98
C ILE A 70 -6.33 11.17 -17.04
N LYS A 71 -6.82 9.98 -17.39
CA LYS A 71 -7.84 9.79 -18.43
C LYS A 71 -9.13 10.56 -18.11
N ASN A 72 -9.53 10.60 -16.84
CA ASN A 72 -10.77 11.21 -16.40
C ASN A 72 -10.62 12.69 -15.98
N GLY A 73 -9.42 13.26 -16.11
CA GLY A 73 -9.17 14.68 -15.84
C GLY A 73 -9.29 15.05 -14.36
N CYS A 74 -8.77 14.19 -13.48
CA CYS A 74 -8.74 14.49 -12.04
C CYS A 74 -7.91 15.77 -11.79
N PRO A 75 -8.47 16.79 -11.10
CA PRO A 75 -7.74 18.04 -10.84
C PRO A 75 -6.55 17.87 -9.89
N ASN A 76 -6.53 16.80 -9.10
CA ASN A 76 -5.50 16.53 -8.09
C ASN A 76 -4.42 15.54 -8.55
N VAL A 77 -4.44 15.13 -9.83
CA VAL A 77 -3.59 14.04 -10.35
C VAL A 77 -2.10 14.21 -10.08
N GLU A 78 -1.59 15.44 -10.14
CA GLU A 78 -0.17 15.72 -9.86
C GLU A 78 0.19 15.47 -8.40
N ALA A 79 -0.68 15.87 -7.46
CA ALA A 79 -0.48 15.64 -6.04
C ALA A 79 -0.60 14.14 -5.70
N HIS A 80 -1.54 13.45 -6.35
CA HIS A 80 -1.74 12.02 -6.21
C HIS A 80 -0.52 11.22 -6.68
N ILE A 81 0.02 11.50 -7.87
CA ILE A 81 1.26 10.90 -8.39
C ILE A 81 2.46 11.20 -7.47
N ALA A 82 2.55 12.42 -6.93
CA ALA A 82 3.62 12.79 -6.02
C ALA A 82 3.60 11.92 -4.76
N GLU A 83 2.42 11.68 -4.18
CA GLU A 83 2.26 10.79 -3.01
C GLU A 83 2.67 9.35 -3.33
N HIS A 84 2.28 8.82 -4.50
CA HIS A 84 2.73 7.50 -4.95
C HIS A 84 4.26 7.40 -5.05
N ASN A 85 4.92 8.46 -5.53
CA ASN A 85 6.37 8.47 -5.64
C ASN A 85 7.06 8.47 -4.28
N VAL A 86 6.52 9.19 -3.30
CA VAL A 86 7.00 9.13 -1.91
C VAL A 86 6.85 7.71 -1.35
N TYR A 87 5.72 7.06 -1.60
CA TYR A 87 5.50 5.67 -1.21
C TYR A 87 6.51 4.70 -1.83
N ARG A 88 6.71 4.79 -3.16
CA ARG A 88 7.68 3.98 -3.89
C ARG A 88 9.09 4.13 -3.30
N GLU A 89 9.50 5.35 -2.97
CA GLU A 89 10.79 5.61 -2.33
C GLU A 89 10.90 4.95 -0.94
N MET A 90 9.86 5.04 -0.11
CA MET A 90 9.85 4.37 1.20
C MET A 90 10.01 2.85 1.09
N VAL A 91 9.32 2.23 0.13
CA VAL A 91 9.41 0.78 -0.10
C VAL A 91 10.78 0.37 -0.64
N VAL A 92 11.35 1.13 -1.59
CA VAL A 92 12.71 0.88 -2.11
C VAL A 92 13.74 0.95 -1.00
N ASN A 93 13.66 1.95 -0.12
CA ASN A 93 14.56 2.10 1.02
C ASN A 93 14.43 0.91 1.99
N LEU A 94 13.20 0.47 2.29
CA LEU A 94 12.98 -0.72 3.12
C LEU A 94 13.51 -2.01 2.50
N LEU A 95 13.34 -2.19 1.19
CA LEU A 95 13.90 -3.34 0.47
C LEU A 95 15.43 -3.33 0.55
N PHE A 96 16.06 -2.17 0.32
CA PHE A 96 17.51 -2.02 0.42
C PHE A 96 18.02 -2.35 1.84
N ASP A 97 17.41 -1.76 2.87
CA ASP A 97 17.74 -2.04 4.27
C ASP A 97 17.59 -3.54 4.59
N GLY A 98 16.52 -4.17 4.09
CA GLY A 98 16.28 -5.61 4.23
C GLY A 98 17.39 -6.47 3.61
N THR A 99 17.91 -6.11 2.43
CA THR A 99 19.04 -6.83 1.80
C THR A 99 20.33 -6.73 2.61
N ALA A 100 20.51 -5.65 3.37
CA ALA A 100 21.63 -5.46 4.29
C ALA A 100 21.42 -6.13 5.67
N GLY A 101 20.29 -6.80 5.88
CA GLY A 101 19.93 -7.41 7.16
C GLY A 101 19.41 -6.41 8.20
N LEU A 102 19.16 -5.16 7.81
CA LEU A 102 18.63 -4.10 8.66
C LEU A 102 17.10 -4.14 8.63
N LEU A 103 16.51 -4.97 9.48
CA LEU A 103 15.07 -5.20 9.50
C LEU A 103 14.37 -4.22 10.44
N ASP A 104 13.82 -3.15 9.86
CA ASP A 104 12.98 -2.21 10.59
C ASP A 104 11.50 -2.64 10.52
N ARG A 105 11.09 -3.51 11.45
CA ARG A 105 9.72 -4.01 11.57
C ARG A 105 8.70 -2.92 11.86
N ALA A 106 9.10 -1.89 12.61
CA ALA A 106 8.23 -0.76 12.91
C ALA A 106 7.97 0.08 11.65
N LYS A 107 9.02 0.34 10.87
CA LYS A 107 8.91 1.03 9.59
C LYS A 107 8.15 0.19 8.54
N LEU A 108 8.33 -1.13 8.51
CA LEU A 108 7.48 -2.01 7.69
C LEU A 108 6.01 -1.85 8.06
N TYR A 109 5.68 -1.95 9.35
CA TYR A 109 4.30 -1.77 9.80
C TYR A 109 3.77 -0.40 9.41
N HIS A 110 4.54 0.66 9.61
CA HIS A 110 4.14 2.01 9.24
C HIS A 110 3.87 2.17 7.72
N VAL A 111 4.79 1.71 6.87
CA VAL A 111 4.67 1.82 5.40
C VAL A 111 3.56 0.92 4.85
N ALA A 112 3.48 -0.33 5.33
CA ALA A 112 2.46 -1.26 4.87
C ALA A 112 1.08 -0.87 5.40
N ASN A 113 0.94 -0.60 6.69
CA ASN A 113 -0.37 -0.38 7.32
C ASN A 113 -0.78 1.09 7.33
N ASP A 114 -0.09 1.92 8.11
CA ASP A 114 -0.57 3.26 8.45
C ASP A 114 -0.61 4.15 7.21
N TYR A 115 0.50 4.16 6.45
CA TYR A 115 0.64 5.02 5.28
C TYR A 115 -0.35 4.63 4.17
N LEU A 116 -0.39 3.34 3.83
CA LEU A 116 -1.22 2.87 2.73
C LEU A 116 -2.72 2.97 3.04
N THR A 117 -3.12 2.63 4.27
CA THR A 117 -4.53 2.76 4.68
C THR A 117 -4.95 4.23 4.68
N LYS A 118 -4.08 5.12 5.15
CA LYS A 118 -4.33 6.56 5.12
C LYS A 118 -4.45 7.09 3.68
N HIS A 119 -3.58 6.64 2.78
CA HIS A 119 -3.64 7.00 1.37
C HIS A 119 -4.98 6.61 0.72
N ILE A 120 -5.44 5.37 0.91
CA ILE A 120 -6.75 4.92 0.42
C ILE A 120 -7.88 5.80 0.94
N ILE A 121 -7.86 6.11 2.24
CA ILE A 121 -8.94 6.88 2.89
C ILE A 121 -8.93 8.35 2.49
N GLU A 122 -7.76 8.98 2.44
CA GLU A 122 -7.64 10.44 2.28
C GLU A 122 -7.50 10.87 0.82
N MET A 123 -7.00 10.00 -0.07
CA MET A 123 -6.75 10.33 -1.48
C MET A 123 -7.67 9.52 -2.42
N ASP A 124 -7.62 8.19 -2.39
CA ASP A 124 -8.35 7.37 -3.38
C ASP A 124 -9.87 7.55 -3.24
N LEU A 125 -10.37 7.58 -2.00
CA LEU A 125 -11.78 7.88 -1.74
C LEU A 125 -12.17 9.31 -2.13
N ALA A 126 -11.27 10.29 -1.98
CA ALA A 126 -11.51 11.67 -2.38
C ALA A 126 -11.58 11.80 -3.90
N ASP A 127 -10.72 11.06 -4.61
CA ASP A 127 -10.63 11.07 -6.07
C ASP A 127 -11.50 9.98 -6.72
N LYS A 128 -12.33 9.25 -5.96
CA LYS A 128 -13.09 8.09 -6.44
C LYS A 128 -14.02 8.36 -7.63
N ALA A 129 -14.45 9.61 -7.81
CA ALA A 129 -15.25 10.00 -8.97
C ALA A 129 -14.46 9.84 -10.29
N TYR A 130 -13.14 9.99 -10.22
CA TYR A 130 -12.18 9.90 -11.33
C TYR A 130 -11.51 8.53 -11.43
N LEU A 131 -11.70 7.63 -10.47
CA LEU A 131 -11.21 6.25 -10.53
C LEU A 131 -12.20 5.29 -11.21
N LYS A 132 -13.34 5.78 -11.68
CA LYS A 132 -14.36 4.98 -12.39
C LYS A 132 -14.06 4.87 -13.89
N LYS A 133 -14.67 3.88 -14.55
CA LYS A 133 -14.52 3.65 -16.00
C LYS A 133 -15.24 4.68 -16.86
#